data_AF-S4PLK4-F1
#
_entry.id   AF-S4PLK4-F1
#
_cell.length_a   1.000
_cell.length_b   1.000
_cell.length_c   1.000
_cell.angle_alpha   90.00
_cell.angle_beta   90.00
_cell.angle_gamma   90.00
#
_symmetry.space_group_name_H-M   'P 1'
#
loop_
_entity.id
_entity.type
_entity.pdbx_description
1 polymer ?
#
loop_
_entity_poly.entity_id
_entity_poly.type
_entity_poly.pdbx_seq_one_letter_code
_entity_poly.pdbx_strand_id
1 'polypeptide(L)' 'GNVLKRNRKTSIPLDIMDLPGFHLLSESEKSLCSMIRLMPQNYVEIKRLLTAENNKIGFLRLLDARRIIKIDVNKTRKI' A
#
# COMPACT_ATOMS: atom_id res chain seq x y z
N GLY A 1 -3.88 -2.43 38.57
CA GLY A 1 -3.26 -2.13 37.27
C GLY A 1 -3.86 -3.04 36.23
N ASN A 2 -4.29 -2.50 35.08
CA ASN A 2 -4.60 -3.27 33.87
C ASN A 2 -4.63 -2.31 32.68
N VAL A 3 -3.45 -2.11 32.10
CA VAL A 3 -3.29 -1.38 30.83
C VAL A 3 -3.81 -2.29 29.73
N LEU A 4 -4.86 -1.82 29.04
CA LEU A 4 -5.43 -2.43 27.85
C LEU A 4 -4.30 -2.88 26.91
N LYS A 5 -4.06 -4.20 26.86
CA LYS A 5 -3.19 -4.85 25.87
C LYS A 5 -3.73 -4.50 24.50
N ARG A 6 -3.18 -3.44 23.91
CA ARG A 6 -3.37 -3.05 22.52
C ARG A 6 -2.92 -4.26 21.68
N ASN A 7 -3.89 -5.05 21.21
CA ASN A 7 -3.72 -6.25 20.40
C ASN A 7 -2.67 -6.00 19.31
N ARG A 8 -1.40 -6.31 19.59
CA ARG A 8 -0.40 -6.56 18.56
C ARG A 8 -0.72 -7.94 18.03
N LYS A 9 -1.83 -8.05 17.28
CA LYS A 9 -2.14 -9.21 16.45
C LYS A 9 -0.90 -9.38 15.58
N THR A 10 -0.12 -10.41 15.88
CA THR A 10 0.92 -10.97 15.02
C THR A 10 0.34 -10.95 13.61
N SER A 11 0.85 -10.04 12.81
CA SER A 11 0.17 -9.65 11.59
C SER A 11 0.45 -10.75 10.59
N ILE A 12 -0.44 -11.74 10.52
CA ILE A 12 -0.44 -12.74 9.44
C ILE A 12 -0.32 -11.92 8.15
N PRO A 13 0.74 -12.15 7.35
CA PRO A 13 0.91 -11.47 6.07
C PRO A 13 -0.36 -11.67 5.26
N LEU A 14 -0.86 -10.61 4.60
CA LEU A 14 -2.02 -10.80 3.74
C LEU A 14 -1.60 -11.78 2.66
N ASP A 15 -2.35 -12.86 2.49
CA ASP A 15 -2.13 -13.74 1.36
C ASP A 15 -2.58 -13.00 0.11
N ILE A 16 -1.60 -12.68 -0.73
CA ILE A 16 -1.79 -11.96 -1.97
C ILE A 16 -1.63 -12.89 -3.19
N MET A 17 -1.31 -14.17 -2.98
CA MET A 17 -1.04 -15.14 -4.05
C MET A 17 -2.25 -15.32 -4.98
N ASP A 18 -3.45 -15.36 -4.41
CA ASP A 18 -4.72 -15.54 -5.16
C ASP A 18 -5.40 -14.22 -5.55
N LEU A 19 -4.75 -13.07 -5.34
CA LEU A 19 -5.37 -11.78 -5.60
C LEU A 19 -5.11 -11.28 -7.03
N PRO A 20 -6.11 -10.60 -7.64
CA PRO A 20 -5.95 -10.00 -8.96
C PRO A 20 -4.83 -8.97 -8.93
N GLY A 21 -3.98 -8.99 -9.96
CA GLY A 21 -2.81 -8.10 -10.06
C GLY A 21 -1.56 -8.62 -9.36
N PHE A 22 -1.59 -9.78 -8.67
CA PHE A 22 -0.40 -10.39 -8.07
C PHE A 22 0.72 -10.63 -9.10
N HIS A 23 0.36 -11.11 -10.30
CA HIS A 23 1.32 -11.34 -11.39
C HIS A 23 1.90 -10.04 -11.98
N LEU A 24 1.27 -8.89 -11.74
CA LEU A 24 1.76 -7.59 -12.21
C LEU A 24 2.76 -6.96 -11.24
N LEU A 25 2.88 -7.50 -10.03
CA LEU A 25 3.81 -7.04 -9.01
C LEU A 25 5.16 -7.76 -9.12
N SER A 26 6.23 -7.00 -8.88
CA SER A 26 7.57 -7.55 -8.65
C SER A 26 7.64 -8.27 -7.30
N GLU A 27 8.60 -9.16 -7.09
CA GLU A 27 8.77 -9.86 -5.80
C GLU A 27 8.89 -8.92 -4.59
N SER A 28 9.58 -7.79 -4.76
CA SER A 28 9.67 -6.71 -3.76
C SER A 28 8.30 -6.11 -3.45
N GLU A 29 7.50 -5.82 -4.48
CA GLU A 29 6.15 -5.25 -4.36
C GLU A 29 5.15 -6.26 -3.77
N LYS A 30 5.32 -7.56 -4.07
CA LYS A 30 4.57 -8.66 -3.46
C LYS A 30 4.84 -8.74 -1.96
N SER A 31 6.12 -8.80 -1.57
CA SER A 31 6.51 -8.80 -0.17
C SER A 31 5.97 -7.56 0.56
N LEU A 32 6.05 -6.40 -0.10
CA LEU A 32 5.48 -5.16 0.40
C LEU A 32 3.96 -5.29 0.60
N CYS A 33 3.19 -5.63 -0.43
CA CYS A 33 1.73 -5.77 -0.41
C CYS A 33 1.25 -6.74 0.68
N SER A 34 1.94 -7.86 0.83
CA SER A 34 1.67 -8.85 1.88
C SER A 34 1.92 -8.26 3.28
N MET A 35 3.01 -7.50 3.45
CA MET A 35 3.37 -6.84 4.72
C MET A 35 2.44 -5.67 5.06
N ILE A 36 2.06 -4.85 4.08
CA ILE A 36 1.17 -3.69 4.28
C ILE A 36 -0.32 -4.04 4.20
N ARG A 37 -0.66 -5.31 3.91
CA ARG A 37 -2.03 -5.78 3.70
C ARG A 37 -2.76 -4.92 2.67
N LEU A 38 -2.16 -4.81 1.49
CA LEU A 38 -2.72 -4.09 0.35
C LEU A 38 -2.97 -5.10 -0.77
N MET A 39 -4.14 -4.97 -1.39
CA MET A 39 -4.45 -5.76 -2.59
C MET A 39 -3.49 -5.38 -3.72
N PRO A 40 -2.87 -6.36 -4.41
CA PRO A 40 -2.02 -6.10 -5.56
C PRO A 40 -2.64 -5.20 -6.62
N GLN A 41 -3.91 -5.43 -6.96
CA GLN A 41 -4.67 -4.58 -7.87
C GLN A 41 -4.68 -3.12 -7.42
N ASN A 42 -4.99 -2.86 -6.14
CA ASN A 42 -4.99 -1.51 -5.60
C ASN A 42 -3.59 -0.90 -5.68
N TYR A 43 -2.53 -1.63 -5.31
CA TYR A 43 -1.15 -1.12 -5.43
C TYR A 43 -0.83 -0.68 -6.86
N VAL A 44 -1.20 -1.48 -7.86
CA VAL A 44 -0.97 -1.17 -9.27
C VAL A 44 -1.77 0.07 -9.70
N GLU A 45 -3.04 0.17 -9.30
CA GLU A 45 -3.85 1.37 -9.55
C GLU A 45 -3.25 2.62 -8.91
N ILE A 46 -2.77 2.49 -7.68
CA ILE A 46 -2.14 3.59 -6.93
C ILE A 46 -0.88 4.05 -7.63
N LYS A 47 0.00 3.13 -7.97
CA LYS A 47 1.23 3.43 -8.71
C LYS A 47 0.89 4.18 -9.99
N ARG A 48 -0.11 3.72 -10.75
CA ARG A 48 -0.59 4.40 -11.95
C ARG A 48 -1.15 5.79 -11.67
N LEU A 49 -1.99 5.95 -10.63
CA LEU A 49 -2.55 7.23 -10.24
C LEU A 49 -1.46 8.22 -9.81
N LEU A 50 -0.50 7.77 -8.99
CA LEU A 50 0.62 8.59 -8.55
C LEU A 50 1.49 9.01 -9.74
N THR A 51 1.81 8.08 -10.66
CA THR A 51 2.55 8.42 -11.88
C THR A 51 1.78 9.36 -12.79
N ALA A 52 0.48 9.15 -12.98
CA ALA A 52 -0.37 10.00 -13.81
C ALA A 52 -0.49 11.41 -13.23
N GLU A 53 -0.74 11.53 -11.93
CA GLU A 53 -0.78 12.82 -11.24
C GLU A 53 0.59 13.48 -11.27
N ASN A 54 1.68 12.78 -10.95
CA ASN A 54 3.04 13.34 -11.04
C ASN A 54 3.37 13.83 -12.46
N ASN A 55 2.94 13.13 -13.51
CA ASN A 55 3.10 13.59 -14.89
C ASN A 55 2.24 14.82 -15.21
N LYS A 56 1.09 14.98 -14.54
CA LYS A 56 0.17 16.10 -14.74
C LYS A 56 0.61 17.38 -14.02
N ILE A 57 1.07 17.27 -12.78
CA ILE A 57 1.54 18.42 -11.96
C ILE A 57 3.05 18.62 -11.99
N GLY A 58 3.82 17.68 -12.55
CA GLY A 58 5.27 17.70 -12.63
C GLY A 58 5.98 17.30 -11.32
N PHE A 59 5.33 17.50 -10.17
CA PHE A 59 5.86 17.14 -8.85
C PHE A 59 4.73 16.68 -7.93
N LEU A 60 4.78 15.42 -7.48
CA LEU A 60 3.81 14.88 -6.53
C LEU A 60 4.40 14.84 -5.13
N ARG A 61 3.77 15.55 -4.18
CA ARG A 61 4.15 15.46 -2.76
C ARG A 61 3.45 14.28 -2.11
N LEU A 62 4.07 13.75 -1.06
CA LEU A 62 3.49 12.72 -0.19
C LEU A 62 2.11 13.10 0.37
N LEU A 63 1.86 14.39 0.60
CA LEU A 63 0.55 14.91 1.04
C LEU A 63 -0.53 14.76 -0.04
N ASP A 64 -0.16 15.04 -1.30
CA ASP A 64 -1.06 14.93 -2.45
C ASP A 64 -1.31 13.44 -2.74
N ALA A 65 -0.27 12.62 -2.70
CA ALA A 65 -0.37 11.16 -2.73
C ALA A 65 -1.33 10.64 -1.64
N ARG A 66 -1.18 11.06 -0.39
CA ARG A 66 -2.11 10.68 0.70
C ARG A 66 -3.56 11.07 0.41
N ARG A 67 -3.79 12.16 -0.31
CA ARG A 67 -5.15 12.62 -0.64
C ARG A 67 -5.76 11.83 -1.79
N ILE A 68 -4.94 11.45 -2.75
CA ILE A 68 -5.31 10.60 -3.89
C ILE A 68 -5.58 9.18 -3.42
N ILE A 69 -4.73 8.67 -2.52
CA ILE A 69 -4.83 7.31 -2.03
C ILE A 69 -5.51 7.27 -0.66
N LYS A 70 -6.71 6.69 -0.59
CA LYS A 70 -7.46 6.48 0.67
C LYS A 70 -6.87 5.34 1.53
N ILE A 71 -5.55 5.30 1.68
CA ILE A 71 -4.83 4.26 2.42
C ILE A 71 -4.03 4.91 3.55
N ASP A 72 -3.86 4.17 4.64
CA ASP A 72 -3.03 4.57 5.78
C ASP A 72 -1.64 5.04 5.34
N VAL A 73 -1.23 6.21 5.84
CA VAL A 73 0.02 6.88 5.44
C VAL A 73 1.27 6.02 5.72
N ASN A 74 1.19 5.13 6.71
CA ASN A 74 2.28 4.20 7.03
C ASN A 74 2.46 3.13 5.94
N LYS A 75 1.40 2.85 5.17
CA LYS A 75 1.44 1.95 4.02
C LYS A 75 1.92 2.71 2.78
N THR A 76 1.42 3.93 2.55
CA THR A 76 1.83 4.78 1.42
C THR A 76 3.32 5.11 1.46
N ARG A 77 3.92 5.35 2.64
CA ARG A 77 5.36 5.66 2.76
C ARG A 77 6.28 4.49 2.34
N LYS A 78 5.75 3.27 2.30
CA LYS A 78 6.52 2.09 1.88
C LYS A 78 6.36 1.76 0.40
N ILE A 79 5.39 2.38 -0.28
CA ILE A 79 5.12 2.28 -1.72
C ILE A 79 5.93 3.35 -2.43
#